data_AF-A0A967J2J8-F1
#
_entry.id   AF-A0A967J2J8-F1
#
_cell.length_a   1.000
_cell.length_b   1.000
_cell.length_c   1.000
_cell.angle_alpha   90.00
_cell.angle_beta   90.00
_cell.angle_gamma   90.00
#
_symmetry.space_group_name_H-M   'P 1'
#
loop_
_entity.id
_entity.type
_entity.pdbx_description
1 polymer ?
#
loop_
_entity_poly.entity_id
_entity_poly.type
_entity_poly.pdbx_seq_one_letter_code
_entity_poly.pdbx_strand_id
1 'polypeptide(L)'
;MRRTNAIPGRQRGFTLMEVLVALVVFSIGLLGIATLQMTGMKQTHNSHVRSVAVGHAQGLAERMRTNPTALANGDYNVGAPSAPLAAMPSTYATDCEANDCTAAEMAAYDLVQWNDPNDAFPDAGLDDALPQGVGMVCVDSTPDDGDPADWQCDYAGDVYAVKVQWTERGLDENENDTATKRFVMRVNP
;
A
#
# COMPACT_ATOMS: atom_id res chain seq x y z
N MET A 1 49.86 -51.01 26.06
CA MET A 1 48.46 -50.73 25.65
C MET A 1 47.57 -50.82 26.88
N ARG A 2 47.01 -49.71 27.36
CA ARG A 2 46.21 -49.64 28.59
C ARG A 2 44.73 -49.45 28.20
N ARG A 3 43.89 -50.47 28.36
CA ARG A 3 42.44 -50.36 28.13
C ARG A 3 41.81 -49.75 29.37
N THR A 4 41.26 -48.55 29.25
CA THR A 4 40.40 -47.94 30.27
C THR A 4 39.00 -48.53 30.15
N ASN A 5 38.58 -49.31 31.16
CA ASN A 5 37.19 -49.75 31.30
C ASN A 5 36.33 -48.54 31.67
N ALA A 6 35.44 -48.12 30.76
CA ALA A 6 34.40 -47.14 31.07
C ALA A 6 33.32 -47.82 31.93
N ILE A 7 32.95 -47.20 33.04
CA ILE A 7 31.82 -47.64 33.87
C ILE A 7 30.53 -47.38 33.07
N PRO A 8 29.66 -48.38 32.84
CA PRO A 8 28.41 -48.14 32.14
C PRO A 8 27.53 -47.21 33.00
N GLY A 9 27.27 -46.02 32.48
CA GLY A 9 26.37 -45.05 33.10
C GLY A 9 24.98 -45.66 33.26
N ARG A 10 24.38 -45.49 34.45
CA ARG A 10 23.06 -46.02 34.78
C ARG A 10 22.00 -45.32 33.92
N GLN A 11 21.50 -45.99 32.88
CA GLN A 11 20.36 -45.51 32.09
C GLN A 11 19.13 -45.41 33.01
N ARG A 12 18.72 -44.19 33.31
CA ARG A 12 17.40 -43.91 33.90
C ARG A 12 16.40 -43.85 32.74
N GLY A 13 15.42 -44.73 32.75
CA GLY A 13 14.29 -44.65 31.81
C GLY A 13 13.47 -43.38 32.05
N PHE A 14 12.82 -42.89 31.00
CA PHE A 14 11.94 -41.73 31.10
C PHE A 14 10.66 -42.09 31.88
N THR A 15 10.21 -41.16 32.73
CA THR A 15 8.92 -41.32 33.41
C THR A 15 7.79 -40.83 32.49
N LEU A 16 6.58 -41.40 32.59
CA LEU A 16 5.43 -40.96 31.78
C LEU A 16 5.09 -39.47 32.00
N MET A 17 5.34 -38.96 33.21
CA MET A 17 5.17 -37.55 33.57
C MET A 17 6.15 -36.64 32.82
N GLU A 18 7.38 -37.09 32.60
CA GLU A 18 8.41 -36.32 31.89
C GLU A 18 8.05 -36.10 30.42
N VAL A 19 7.53 -37.14 29.77
CA VAL A 19 7.03 -37.04 28.38
C VAL A 19 5.82 -36.11 28.29
N LEU A 20 4.90 -36.18 29.25
CA LEU A 20 3.69 -35.36 29.26
C LEU A 20 4.03 -33.87 29.44
N VAL A 21 4.95 -33.55 30.36
CA VAL A 21 5.44 -32.17 30.53
C VAL A 21 6.18 -31.69 29.28
N ALA A 22 7.02 -32.52 28.67
CA ALA A 22 7.73 -32.17 27.43
C ALA A 22 6.76 -31.84 26.29
N LEU A 23 5.69 -32.63 26.13
CA LEU A 23 4.65 -32.38 25.12
C LEU A 23 3.88 -31.08 25.38
N VAL A 24 3.58 -30.75 26.64
CA VAL A 24 2.92 -29.48 27.00
C VAL A 24 3.80 -28.29 26.62
N VAL A 25 5.07 -28.30 27.03
CA VAL A 25 6.01 -27.21 26.72
C VAL A 25 6.21 -27.09 25.20
N PHE A 26 6.36 -28.21 24.50
CA PHE A 26 6.48 -28.24 23.04
C PHE A 26 5.23 -27.66 22.35
N SER A 27 4.03 -28.01 22.82
CA SER A 27 2.78 -27.51 22.26
C SER A 27 2.64 -26.00 22.42
N ILE A 28 3.01 -25.44 23.59
CA ILE A 28 3.03 -24.00 23.82
C ILE A 28 4.06 -23.32 22.90
N GLY A 29 5.24 -23.93 22.72
CA GLY A 29 6.25 -23.45 21.79
C GLY A 29 5.75 -23.39 20.34
N LEU A 30 5.04 -24.42 19.87
CA LEU A 30 4.46 -24.45 18.53
C LEU A 30 3.39 -23.38 18.32
N LEU A 31 2.52 -23.15 19.31
CA LEU A 31 1.53 -22.07 19.26
C LEU A 31 2.21 -20.70 19.15
N GLY A 32 3.31 -20.48 19.89
CA GLY A 32 4.10 -19.26 19.78
C GLY A 32 4.68 -19.03 18.38
N ILE A 33 5.20 -20.07 17.73
CA ILE A 33 5.73 -19.99 16.36
C ILE A 33 4.62 -19.71 15.35
N ALA A 34 3.46 -20.36 15.49
CA ALA A 34 2.31 -20.13 14.61
C ALA A 34 1.87 -18.67 14.64
N THR A 35 1.80 -18.05 15.83
CA THR A 35 1.49 -16.62 15.96
C THR A 35 2.52 -15.75 15.25
N LEU A 36 3.82 -16.00 15.46
CA LEU A 36 4.88 -15.25 14.78
C LEU A 36 4.81 -15.39 13.25
N GLN A 37 4.48 -16.58 12.76
CA GLN A 37 4.31 -16.81 11.32
C GLN A 37 3.14 -16.00 10.75
N MET A 38 1.99 -15.99 11.43
CA MET A 38 0.82 -15.20 11.02
C MET A 38 1.13 -13.70 11.02
N THR A 39 1.75 -13.18 12.07
CA THR A 39 2.15 -11.76 12.13
C THR A 39 3.16 -11.42 11.03
N GLY A 40 4.11 -12.30 10.74
CA GLY A 40 5.05 -12.13 9.64
C GLY A 40 4.36 -12.05 8.27
N MET A 41 3.34 -12.88 8.04
CA MET A 41 2.53 -12.81 6.81
C MET A 41 1.74 -11.50 6.70
N LYS A 42 1.11 -11.03 7.79
CA LYS A 42 0.42 -9.73 7.83
C LYS A 42 1.37 -8.58 7.50
N GLN A 43 2.55 -8.56 8.11
CA GLN A 43 3.57 -7.54 7.86
C GLN A 43 4.07 -7.54 6.41
N THR A 44 4.25 -8.73 5.85
CA THR A 44 4.66 -8.90 4.45
C THR A 44 3.58 -8.37 3.50
N HIS A 45 2.31 -8.67 3.79
CA HIS A 45 1.18 -8.15 3.03
C HIS A 45 1.08 -6.62 3.10
N ASN A 46 1.15 -6.01 4.29
CA ASN A 46 1.13 -4.56 4.44
C ASN A 46 2.31 -3.89 3.70
N SER A 47 3.50 -4.50 3.76
CA SER A 47 4.68 -4.01 3.01
C SER A 47 4.48 -4.09 1.49
N HIS A 48 3.82 -5.14 1.01
CA HIS A 48 3.46 -5.28 -0.40
C HIS A 48 2.45 -4.21 -0.83
N VAL A 49 1.34 -4.05 -0.11
CA VAL A 49 0.31 -3.02 -0.41
C VAL A 49 0.93 -1.63 -0.43
N ARG A 50 1.80 -1.29 0.53
CA ARG A 50 2.52 -0.01 0.53
C ARG A 50 3.42 0.16 -0.71
N SER A 51 4.08 -0.91 -1.14
CA SER A 51 4.94 -0.86 -2.34
C SER A 51 4.11 -0.62 -3.60
N VAL A 52 2.95 -1.28 -3.71
CA VAL A 52 1.97 -1.05 -4.78
C VAL A 52 1.49 0.41 -4.77
N ALA A 53 1.09 0.94 -3.61
CA ALA A 53 0.62 2.33 -3.50
C ALA A 53 1.67 3.36 -3.94
N VAL A 54 2.94 3.15 -3.56
CA VAL A 54 4.05 4.00 -4.02
C VAL A 54 4.25 3.86 -5.53
N GLY A 55 4.17 2.64 -6.07
CA GLY A 55 4.25 2.37 -7.50
C GLY A 55 3.17 3.10 -8.30
N HIS A 56 1.92 3.09 -7.84
CA HIS A 56 0.82 3.84 -8.47
C HIS A 56 1.05 5.35 -8.47
N ALA A 57 1.52 5.91 -7.35
CA ALA A 57 1.84 7.34 -7.28
C ALA A 57 3.01 7.70 -8.22
N GLN A 58 4.03 6.84 -8.31
CA GLN A 58 5.16 7.02 -9.23
C GLN A 58 4.72 6.93 -10.69
N GLY A 59 3.90 5.95 -11.04
CA GLY A 59 3.37 5.78 -12.40
C GLY A 59 2.60 7.01 -12.87
N LEU A 60 1.68 7.54 -12.05
CA LEU A 60 0.98 8.78 -12.41
C LEU A 60 1.94 9.97 -12.50
N ALA A 61 2.87 10.10 -11.56
CA ALA A 61 3.84 11.18 -11.57
C ALA A 61 4.75 11.15 -12.82
N GLU A 62 5.05 9.97 -13.36
CA GLU A 62 5.78 9.82 -14.62
C GLU A 62 4.93 10.27 -15.81
N ARG A 63 3.66 9.88 -15.87
CA ARG A 63 2.72 10.32 -16.92
C ARG A 63 2.55 11.83 -16.95
N MET A 64 2.36 12.43 -15.78
CA MET A 64 2.34 13.88 -15.59
C MET A 64 3.59 14.56 -16.17
N ARG A 65 4.78 14.01 -15.91
CA ARG A 65 6.05 14.54 -16.45
C ARG A 65 6.20 14.33 -17.95
N THR A 66 5.58 13.30 -18.51
CA THR A 66 5.57 13.08 -19.98
C THR A 66 4.58 14.00 -20.71
N ASN A 67 3.68 14.66 -19.99
CA ASN A 67 2.73 15.63 -20.53
C ASN A 67 2.96 17.04 -19.92
N PRO A 68 4.11 17.67 -20.20
CA PRO A 68 4.48 18.95 -19.58
C PRO A 68 3.55 20.10 -19.94
N THR A 69 2.89 20.04 -21.11
CA THR A 69 1.90 21.05 -21.52
C THR A 69 0.70 21.05 -20.58
N ALA A 70 0.14 19.88 -20.27
CA ALA A 70 -0.97 19.76 -19.33
C ALA A 70 -0.56 20.15 -17.90
N LEU A 71 0.66 19.77 -17.52
CA LEU A 71 1.24 20.09 -16.22
C LEU A 71 1.36 21.61 -16.01
N ALA A 72 1.87 22.33 -17.01
CA ALA A 72 1.98 23.78 -16.98
C ALA A 72 0.62 24.50 -17.01
N ASN A 73 -0.40 23.90 -17.63
CA ASN A 73 -1.73 24.49 -17.78
C ASN A 73 -2.64 24.29 -16.56
N GLY A 74 -2.30 23.41 -15.61
CA GLY A 74 -3.19 23.10 -14.49
C GLY A 74 -4.08 21.89 -14.71
N ASP A 75 -3.93 21.14 -15.81
CA ASP A 75 -4.93 20.15 -16.24
C ASP A 75 -4.98 18.90 -15.34
N TYR A 76 -3.94 18.67 -14.52
CA TYR A 76 -3.92 17.62 -13.49
C TYR A 76 -4.43 18.07 -12.13
N ASN A 77 -4.89 19.33 -11.99
CA ASN A 77 -5.27 19.91 -10.71
C ASN A 77 -6.71 19.53 -10.33
N VAL A 78 -6.92 18.25 -10.03
CA VAL A 78 -8.21 17.62 -9.75
C VAL A 78 -8.22 17.15 -8.29
N GLY A 79 -8.88 17.88 -7.41
CA GLY A 79 -8.92 17.53 -5.99
C GLY A 79 -10.20 18.01 -5.33
N ALA A 80 -10.40 17.64 -4.08
CA ALA A 80 -11.29 18.35 -3.19
C ALA A 80 -10.85 17.99 -1.77
N PRO A 81 -10.57 18.98 -0.90
CA PRO A 81 -10.03 18.73 0.44
C PRO A 81 -10.75 17.61 1.19
N SER A 82 -12.09 17.63 1.16
CA SER A 82 -12.94 16.69 1.88
C SER A 82 -13.63 15.63 1.01
N ALA A 83 -13.31 15.53 -0.28
CA ALA A 83 -14.00 14.59 -1.19
C ALA A 83 -13.10 14.07 -2.33
N PRO A 84 -12.03 13.31 -2.02
CA PRO A 84 -11.05 12.86 -3.01
C PRO A 84 -11.66 12.14 -4.20
N LEU A 85 -12.51 11.15 -3.91
CA LEU A 85 -13.15 10.31 -4.91
C LEU A 85 -14.16 11.06 -5.78
N ALA A 86 -14.84 12.07 -5.23
CA ALA A 86 -15.85 12.82 -5.97
C ALA A 86 -15.23 13.85 -6.92
N ALA A 87 -13.98 14.24 -6.68
CA ALA A 87 -13.26 15.21 -7.49
C ALA A 87 -12.44 14.58 -8.61
N MET A 88 -12.12 13.29 -8.50
CA MET A 88 -11.45 12.56 -9.57
C MET A 88 -12.42 12.30 -10.73
N PRO A 89 -11.97 12.46 -11.98
CA PRO A 89 -12.76 12.03 -13.12
C PRO A 89 -12.88 10.49 -13.10
N SER A 90 -14.10 9.99 -13.31
CA SER A 90 -14.42 8.56 -13.24
C SER A 90 -14.92 7.98 -14.56
N THR A 91 -14.90 8.76 -15.64
CA THR A 91 -15.33 8.32 -16.97
C THR A 91 -14.45 8.92 -18.04
N TYR A 92 -14.10 8.12 -19.03
CA TYR A 92 -13.38 8.57 -20.21
C TYR A 92 -14.24 9.52 -21.04
N ALA A 93 -13.81 10.79 -21.11
CA ALA A 93 -14.39 11.75 -22.05
C ALA A 93 -13.93 11.45 -23.50
N THR A 94 -12.72 10.95 -23.65
CA THR A 94 -12.12 10.52 -24.92
C THR A 94 -11.17 9.37 -24.64
N ASP A 95 -11.23 8.31 -25.45
CA ASP A 95 -10.28 7.21 -25.41
C ASP A 95 -9.01 7.62 -26.16
N CYS A 96 -7.96 7.93 -25.41
CA CYS A 96 -6.68 8.39 -25.94
C CYS A 96 -5.76 7.26 -26.43
N GLU A 97 -6.18 5.99 -26.30
CA GLU A 97 -5.50 4.87 -26.97
C GLU A 97 -5.98 4.72 -28.41
N ALA A 98 -7.25 5.04 -28.67
CA ALA A 98 -7.89 4.90 -29.98
C ALA A 98 -7.89 6.21 -30.80
N ASN A 99 -7.69 7.38 -30.18
CA ASN A 99 -7.83 8.68 -30.83
C ASN A 99 -6.65 9.62 -30.51
N ASP A 100 -6.44 10.61 -31.39
CA ASP A 100 -5.50 11.70 -31.12
C ASP A 100 -6.08 12.64 -30.05
N CYS A 101 -5.44 12.67 -28.86
CA CYS A 101 -5.84 13.54 -27.76
C CYS A 101 -4.96 14.79 -27.67
N THR A 102 -5.58 15.91 -27.28
CA THR A 102 -4.87 17.09 -26.79
C THR A 102 -4.20 16.80 -25.44
N ALA A 103 -3.27 17.67 -25.01
CA ALA A 103 -2.60 17.54 -23.73
C ALA A 103 -3.59 17.48 -22.55
N ALA A 104 -4.65 18.30 -22.58
CA ALA A 104 -5.67 18.32 -21.53
C ALA A 104 -6.52 17.04 -21.53
N GLU A 105 -6.90 16.54 -22.71
CA GLU A 105 -7.64 15.28 -22.83
C GLU A 105 -6.81 14.08 -22.35
N MET A 106 -5.50 14.07 -22.67
CA MET A 106 -4.57 13.05 -22.17
C MET A 106 -4.44 13.11 -20.64
N ALA A 107 -4.39 14.29 -20.03
CA ALA A 107 -4.35 14.42 -18.57
C ALA A 107 -5.64 13.90 -17.91
N ALA A 108 -6.81 14.22 -18.47
CA ALA A 108 -8.08 13.69 -18.00
C ALA A 108 -8.16 12.16 -18.14
N TYR A 109 -7.71 11.62 -19.28
CA TYR A 109 -7.59 10.18 -19.51
C TYR A 109 -6.68 9.52 -18.48
N ASP A 110 -5.53 10.14 -18.19
CA ASP A 110 -4.57 9.62 -17.22
C ASP A 110 -5.16 9.48 -15.80
N LEU A 111 -5.92 10.48 -15.37
CA LEU A 111 -6.55 10.51 -14.05
C LEU A 111 -7.68 9.50 -13.91
N VAL A 112 -8.46 9.29 -14.98
CA VAL A 112 -9.49 8.23 -15.01
C VAL A 112 -8.81 6.87 -14.93
N GLN A 113 -7.84 6.61 -15.80
CA GLN A 113 -7.15 5.31 -15.85
C GLN A 113 -6.42 4.97 -14.56
N TRP A 114 -5.89 5.97 -13.86
CA TRP A 114 -5.25 5.75 -12.56
C TRP A 114 -6.21 5.27 -11.46
N ASN A 115 -7.49 5.64 -11.56
CA ASN A 115 -8.53 5.28 -10.59
C ASN A 115 -9.52 4.22 -11.11
N ASP A 116 -9.48 3.83 -12.39
CA ASP A 116 -10.46 2.90 -12.95
C ASP A 116 -10.18 1.46 -12.49
N PRO A 117 -11.11 0.81 -11.76
CA PRO A 117 -10.94 -0.58 -11.30
C PRO A 117 -10.75 -1.58 -12.44
N ASN A 118 -11.16 -1.24 -13.66
CA ASN A 118 -11.17 -2.16 -14.78
C ASN A 118 -9.96 -2.01 -15.71
N ASP A 119 -9.15 -0.98 -15.54
CA ASP A 119 -8.00 -0.75 -16.40
C ASP A 119 -6.72 -1.34 -15.83
N ALA A 120 -6.07 -2.13 -16.68
CA ALA A 120 -4.87 -2.88 -16.37
C ALA A 120 -3.69 -2.27 -17.11
N PHE A 121 -3.04 -1.22 -16.57
CA PHE A 121 -1.60 -1.08 -16.80
C PHE A 121 -0.85 -0.14 -15.84
N PRO A 122 0.25 -0.60 -15.20
CA PRO A 122 0.73 -1.99 -15.17
C PRO A 122 -0.05 -2.87 -14.18
N ASP A 123 -0.81 -2.27 -13.26
CA ASP A 123 -1.63 -2.92 -12.24
C ASP A 123 -3.03 -2.28 -12.26
N ALA A 124 -4.07 -2.99 -11.81
CA ALA A 124 -5.46 -2.51 -11.75
C ALA A 124 -5.56 -1.10 -11.13
N GLY A 125 -6.61 -0.32 -11.43
CA GLY A 125 -6.82 0.99 -10.81
C GLY A 125 -6.67 0.98 -9.29
N LEU A 126 -6.40 2.16 -8.72
CA LEU A 126 -6.11 2.32 -7.30
C LEU A 126 -7.10 1.61 -6.36
N ASP A 127 -8.38 1.58 -6.71
CA ASP A 127 -9.46 1.01 -5.90
C ASP A 127 -9.45 -0.53 -5.88
N ASP A 128 -8.97 -1.19 -6.92
CA ASP A 128 -8.78 -2.64 -7.00
C ASP A 128 -7.38 -3.07 -6.52
N ALA A 129 -6.35 -2.28 -6.82
CA ALA A 129 -4.97 -2.57 -6.43
C ALA A 129 -4.73 -2.41 -4.92
N LEU A 130 -5.48 -1.53 -4.25
CA LEU A 130 -5.30 -1.23 -2.82
C LEU A 130 -6.60 -1.41 -2.03
N PRO A 131 -6.56 -1.98 -0.82
CA PRO A 131 -7.75 -2.09 0.03
C PRO A 131 -8.30 -0.70 0.40
N GLN A 132 -9.48 -0.35 -0.11
CA GLN A 132 -10.06 1.00 0.01
C GLN A 132 -9.09 2.08 -0.49
N GLY A 133 -8.41 1.78 -1.60
CA GLY A 133 -7.49 2.69 -2.28
C GLY A 133 -8.22 3.89 -2.84
N VAL A 134 -7.71 5.08 -2.54
CA VAL A 134 -8.20 6.33 -3.11
C VAL A 134 -7.01 7.23 -3.41
N GLY A 135 -7.11 8.05 -4.45
CA GLY A 135 -6.07 8.97 -4.87
C GLY A 135 -6.61 10.34 -5.27
N MET A 136 -5.75 11.36 -5.18
CA MET A 136 -6.00 12.67 -5.80
C MET A 136 -4.70 13.31 -6.27
N VAL A 137 -4.83 14.31 -7.15
CA VAL A 137 -3.72 15.15 -7.59
C VAL A 137 -4.12 16.60 -7.53
N CYS A 138 -3.35 17.42 -6.82
CA CYS A 138 -3.58 18.85 -6.88
C CYS A 138 -2.34 19.66 -6.60
N VAL A 139 -2.38 20.93 -6.98
CA VAL A 139 -1.38 21.91 -6.58
C VAL A 139 -1.55 22.19 -5.10
N ASP A 140 -0.45 22.10 -4.35
CA ASP A 140 -0.49 22.17 -2.89
C ASP A 140 0.75 22.88 -2.32
N SER A 141 0.52 23.90 -1.49
CA SER A 141 1.60 24.68 -0.87
C SER A 141 2.22 23.97 0.34
N THR A 142 1.47 23.05 0.93
CA THR A 142 1.86 22.19 2.05
C THR A 142 1.59 20.71 1.76
N PRO A 143 2.24 20.08 0.74
CA PRO A 143 1.90 18.73 0.26
C PRO A 143 1.76 17.63 1.32
N ASP A 144 2.53 17.74 2.41
CA ASP A 144 2.61 16.76 3.48
C ASP A 144 1.67 17.06 4.66
N ASP A 145 0.66 17.90 4.50
CA ASP A 145 -0.38 18.16 5.49
C ASP A 145 -1.63 17.28 5.30
N GLY A 146 -2.70 17.60 6.02
CA GLY A 146 -3.97 16.87 5.99
C GLY A 146 -3.97 15.55 6.74
N ASP A 147 -5.08 14.84 6.62
CA ASP A 147 -5.38 13.57 7.26
C ASP A 147 -6.34 12.72 6.39
N PRO A 148 -6.61 11.45 6.74
CA PRO A 148 -7.53 10.58 6.03
C PRO A 148 -8.93 11.13 5.67
N ALA A 149 -9.44 12.11 6.41
CA ALA A 149 -10.75 12.72 6.21
C ALA A 149 -10.67 14.07 5.48
N ASP A 150 -9.55 14.79 5.62
CA ASP A 150 -9.31 16.07 4.94
C ASP A 150 -7.88 16.14 4.38
N TRP A 151 -7.78 16.09 3.07
CA TRP A 151 -6.52 16.02 2.35
C TRP A 151 -5.85 17.38 2.19
N GLN A 152 -6.47 18.47 2.67
CA GLN A 152 -5.90 19.83 2.70
C GLN A 152 -5.34 20.31 1.35
N CYS A 153 -6.01 19.91 0.28
CA CYS A 153 -5.67 20.35 -1.07
C CYS A 153 -6.05 21.84 -1.27
N ASP A 154 -5.10 22.75 -1.11
CA ASP A 154 -5.34 24.20 -1.10
C ASP A 154 -5.32 24.88 -2.48
N TYR A 155 -4.94 24.15 -3.53
CA TYR A 155 -4.79 24.66 -4.91
C TYR A 155 -3.78 25.81 -5.04
N ALA A 156 -2.84 25.92 -4.11
CA ALA A 156 -1.85 26.99 -4.06
C ALA A 156 -0.43 26.44 -4.13
N GLY A 157 0.52 27.26 -4.57
CA GLY A 157 1.92 26.87 -4.72
C GLY A 157 2.30 26.43 -6.13
N ASP A 158 3.51 25.88 -6.25
CA ASP A 158 4.17 25.62 -7.54
C ASP A 158 4.45 24.12 -7.76
N VAL A 159 3.90 23.25 -6.91
CA VAL A 159 4.18 21.82 -6.92
C VAL A 159 2.87 21.05 -6.86
N TYR A 160 2.74 20.04 -7.71
CA TYR A 160 1.64 19.08 -7.61
C TYR A 160 1.95 18.04 -6.53
N ALA A 161 0.96 17.74 -5.71
CA ALA A 161 0.94 16.64 -4.77
C ALA A 161 0.05 15.53 -5.32
N VAL A 162 0.66 14.38 -5.64
CA VAL A 162 -0.04 13.11 -5.87
C VAL A 162 -0.21 12.46 -4.51
N LYS A 163 -1.43 12.50 -3.97
CA LYS A 163 -1.77 11.93 -2.66
C LYS A 163 -2.48 10.60 -2.88
N VAL A 164 -2.08 9.56 -2.16
CA VAL A 164 -2.67 8.21 -2.21
C VAL A 164 -2.93 7.73 -0.80
N GLN A 165 -4.05 7.07 -0.59
CA GLN A 165 -4.46 6.55 0.70
C GLN A 165 -5.01 5.13 0.53
N TRP A 166 -4.74 4.26 1.52
CA TRP A 166 -5.25 2.89 1.55
C TRP A 166 -5.40 2.41 2.98
N THR A 167 -6.09 1.28 3.18
CA THR A 167 -6.23 0.65 4.49
C THR A 167 -5.29 -0.55 4.63
N GLU A 168 -4.59 -0.62 5.75
CA GLU A 168 -3.78 -1.78 6.15
C GLU A 168 -4.49 -2.57 7.24
N ARG A 169 -4.29 -3.90 7.26
CA ARG A 169 -4.77 -4.71 8.38
C ARG A 169 -3.90 -4.48 9.61
N GLY A 170 -4.55 -4.33 10.76
CA GLY A 170 -3.91 -4.27 12.07
C GLY A 170 -3.11 -5.53 12.39
N LEU A 171 -2.01 -5.33 13.11
CA LEU A 171 -1.16 -6.43 13.60
C LEU A 171 -1.70 -7.03 14.91
N ASP A 172 -2.62 -6.33 15.56
CA ASP A 172 -3.20 -6.72 16.84
C ASP A 172 -4.21 -7.87 16.68
N GLU A 173 -4.61 -8.48 17.81
CA GLU A 173 -5.52 -9.65 17.84
C GLU A 173 -6.94 -9.34 17.34
N ASN A 174 -7.31 -8.05 17.29
CA ASN A 174 -8.61 -7.62 16.77
C ASN A 174 -8.58 -7.60 15.24
N GLU A 175 -9.15 -8.62 14.61
CA GLU A 175 -9.19 -8.80 13.14
C GLU A 175 -9.85 -7.64 12.37
N ASN A 176 -10.66 -6.82 13.05
CA ASN A 176 -11.32 -5.63 12.48
C ASN A 176 -10.53 -4.33 12.65
N ASP A 177 -9.36 -4.35 13.30
CA ASP A 177 -8.54 -3.16 13.39
C ASP A 177 -7.90 -2.89 12.01
N THR A 178 -8.29 -1.77 11.40
CA THR A 178 -7.75 -1.31 10.11
C THR A 178 -7.18 0.08 10.30
N ALA A 179 -5.96 0.28 9.83
CA ALA A 179 -5.27 1.55 9.93
C ALA A 179 -5.15 2.16 8.54
N THR A 180 -5.71 3.36 8.37
CA THR A 180 -5.58 4.06 7.11
C THR A 180 -4.20 4.68 7.00
N LYS A 181 -3.50 4.36 5.91
CA LYS A 181 -2.18 4.89 5.58
C LYS A 181 -2.28 5.83 4.40
N ARG A 182 -1.29 6.71 4.29
CA ARG A 182 -1.16 7.62 3.15
C ARG A 182 0.26 7.68 2.64
N PHE A 183 0.37 8.11 1.40
CA PHE A 183 1.60 8.45 0.73
C PHE A 183 1.39 9.73 -0.09
N VAL A 184 2.41 10.58 -0.13
CA VAL A 184 2.39 11.81 -0.94
C VAL A 184 3.65 11.83 -1.79
N MET A 185 3.48 12.13 -3.07
CA MET A 185 4.57 12.36 -4.01
C MET A 185 4.46 13.75 -4.61
N ARG A 186 5.59 14.44 -4.70
CA ARG A 186 5.68 15.77 -5.32
C ARG A 186 6.06 15.66 -6.79
N VAL A 187 5.40 16.45 -7.63
CA VAL A 187 5.65 16.58 -9.06
C VAL A 187 5.80 18.06 -9.40
N ASN A 188 6.97 18.42 -9.92
CA ASN A 188 7.22 19.79 -10.36
C ASN A 188 6.74 19.96 -11.81
N PRO A 189 6.11 21.10 -12.15
CA PRO A 189 5.78 21.48 -13.52
C PRO A 189 6.99 21.55 -14.46
#